data_AF-V5HS32-F1
#
_entry.id   AF-V5HS32-F1
#
_cell.length_a   1.000
_cell.length_b   1.000
_cell.length_c   1.000
_cell.angle_alpha   90.00
_cell.angle_beta   90.00
_cell.angle_gamma   90.00
#
_symmetry.space_group_name_H-M   'P 1'
#
loop_
_entity.id
_entity.type
_entity.pdbx_description
1 polymer ?
#
loop_
_entity_poly.entity_id
_entity_poly.type
_entity_poly.pdbx_seq_one_letter_code
_entity_poly.pdbx_strand_id
1 'polypeptide(L)'
;VEPSNTGKQTSRNPRIIFNTLDGVPYVFYHHTDGDECDSRDTCAKIIRKWQVCHQNTRGWDDIAYNFLIGGDGSVYEGRGWRRVGAHTLGYNDISLSFGFIGNFSNKVPN
;
A
#
# COMPACT_ATOMS: atom_id res chain seq x y z
N VAL A 1 -1.59 -15.39 -8.16
CA VAL A 1 -0.32 -15.91 -7.60
C VAL A 1 0.24 -14.81 -6.72
N GLU A 2 0.09 -14.93 -5.40
CA GLU A 2 0.62 -13.95 -4.44
C GLU A 2 2.14 -13.78 -4.63
N PRO A 3 2.69 -12.57 -4.37
CA PRO A 3 4.11 -12.36 -4.54
C PRO A 3 4.91 -13.31 -3.63
N SER A 4 6.02 -13.83 -4.15
CA SER A 4 7.03 -14.49 -3.33
C SER A 4 7.37 -13.58 -2.14
N ASN A 5 7.14 -14.09 -0.93
CA ASN A 5 7.38 -13.46 0.37
C ASN A 5 8.85 -13.07 0.66
N THR A 6 9.69 -12.98 -0.36
CA THR A 6 11.11 -12.64 -0.27
C THR A 6 11.28 -11.16 0.04
N GLY A 7 11.04 -10.77 1.30
CA GLY A 7 11.50 -9.49 1.84
C GLY A 7 10.44 -8.48 2.29
N LYS A 8 9.17 -8.84 2.50
CA LYS A 8 8.18 -7.97 3.19
C LYS A 8 8.48 -7.93 4.70
N GLN A 9 8.42 -6.77 5.37
CA GLN A 9 8.53 -6.73 6.84
C GLN A 9 7.22 -7.28 7.38
N THR A 10 7.32 -8.08 8.43
CA THR A 10 6.14 -8.46 9.20
C THR A 10 5.48 -7.20 9.77
N SER A 11 4.16 -7.15 9.74
CA SER A 11 3.46 -6.08 10.43
C SER A 11 3.71 -6.15 11.94
N ARG A 12 3.89 -4.99 12.58
CA ARG A 12 4.30 -4.90 13.99
C ARG A 12 3.15 -5.16 14.98
N ASN A 13 1.89 -4.92 14.59
CA ASN A 13 0.71 -5.18 15.43
C ASN A 13 -0.60 -5.22 14.60
N PRO A 14 -1.04 -6.38 14.11
CA PRO A 14 -2.08 -6.47 13.07
C PRO A 14 -3.53 -6.28 13.55
N ARG A 15 -3.77 -5.69 14.72
CA ARG A 15 -5.04 -5.80 15.46
C ARG A 15 -6.22 -4.99 14.90
N ILE A 16 -6.06 -4.14 13.89
CA ILE A 16 -7.18 -3.36 13.34
C ILE A 16 -7.68 -3.98 12.02
N ILE A 17 -8.78 -4.72 12.12
CA ILE A 17 -9.48 -5.40 11.03
C ILE A 17 -10.75 -4.62 10.73
N PHE A 18 -11.16 -4.53 9.46
CA PHE A 18 -12.45 -3.95 9.10
C PHE A 18 -13.61 -4.69 9.78
N ASN A 19 -14.59 -3.95 10.28
CA ASN A 19 -15.87 -4.51 10.69
C ASN A 19 -16.90 -4.40 9.56
N THR A 20 -16.60 -4.96 8.39
CA THR A 20 -17.47 -4.83 7.22
C THR A 20 -17.73 -6.19 6.58
N LEU A 21 -18.86 -6.79 6.95
CA LEU A 21 -19.37 -8.00 6.29
C LEU A 21 -19.84 -7.72 4.85
N ASP A 22 -20.12 -6.45 4.51
CA ASP A 22 -20.67 -6.03 3.21
C ASP A 22 -19.69 -5.22 2.32
N GLY A 23 -18.41 -5.18 2.68
CA GLY A 23 -17.39 -4.39 1.98
C GLY A 23 -17.24 -2.94 2.50
N VAL A 24 -16.36 -2.15 1.87
CA VAL A 24 -16.09 -0.77 2.28
C VAL A 24 -16.87 0.23 1.40
N PRO A 25 -17.40 1.32 1.98
CA PRO A 25 -18.14 2.33 1.22
C PRO A 25 -17.25 3.26 0.37
N TYR A 26 -15.94 3.34 0.65
CA TYR A 26 -15.02 4.24 -0.04
C TYR A 26 -13.77 3.53 -0.57
N VAL A 27 -13.27 4.04 -1.69
CA VAL A 27 -11.96 3.67 -2.25
C VAL A 27 -11.17 4.95 -2.49
N PHE A 28 -9.95 5.00 -1.95
CA PHE A 28 -9.01 6.09 -2.19
C PHE A 28 -7.89 5.62 -3.11
N TYR A 29 -7.49 6.48 -4.03
CA TYR A 29 -6.23 6.33 -4.76
C TYR A 29 -5.25 7.40 -4.32
N HIS A 30 -3.98 7.04 -4.29
CA HIS A 30 -2.86 7.91 -3.96
C HIS A 30 -1.69 7.59 -4.89
N HIS A 31 -0.75 8.51 -5.06
CA HIS A 31 0.59 8.14 -5.49
C HIS A 31 1.52 8.01 -4.29
N THR A 32 2.63 7.28 -4.44
CA THR A 32 3.61 7.15 -3.35
C THR A 32 4.53 8.36 -3.22
N ASP A 33 4.52 9.27 -4.20
CA ASP A 33 5.35 10.48 -4.25
C ASP A 33 6.86 10.16 -4.18
N GLY A 34 7.29 9.18 -4.98
CA GLY A 34 8.69 8.75 -5.01
C GLY A 34 9.08 8.06 -6.31
N ASP A 35 10.06 7.17 -6.20
CA ASP A 35 10.61 6.41 -7.33
C ASP A 35 9.52 5.59 -8.04
N GLU A 36 9.64 5.47 -9.36
CA GLU A 36 8.81 4.60 -10.21
C GLU A 36 9.48 3.24 -10.43
N CYS A 37 8.69 2.27 -10.89
CA CYS A 37 9.15 0.95 -11.26
C CYS A 37 8.42 0.42 -12.50
N ASP A 38 9.09 -0.45 -13.23
CA ASP A 38 8.67 -1.05 -14.50
C ASP A 38 8.87 -2.58 -14.52
N SER A 39 9.35 -3.16 -13.41
CA SER A 39 9.54 -4.59 -13.24
C SER A 39 9.11 -5.03 -11.84
N ARG A 40 8.78 -6.30 -11.71
CA ARG A 40 8.39 -6.89 -10.43
C ARG A 40 9.41 -6.67 -9.32
N ASP A 41 10.69 -6.81 -9.64
CA ASP A 41 11.78 -6.68 -8.68
C ASP A 41 12.01 -5.23 -8.25
N THR A 42 11.92 -4.27 -9.19
CA THR A 42 12.05 -2.84 -8.87
C THR A 42 10.86 -2.36 -8.05
N CYS A 43 9.64 -2.79 -8.38
CA CYS A 43 8.45 -2.46 -7.61
C CYS A 43 8.50 -3.04 -6.19
N ALA A 44 8.86 -4.32 -6.03
CA ALA A 44 8.99 -4.95 -4.72
C ALA A 44 10.01 -4.22 -3.81
N LYS A 45 11.14 -3.77 -4.38
CA LYS A 45 12.16 -2.99 -3.66
C LYS A 45 11.61 -1.64 -3.17
N ILE A 46 10.87 -0.92 -4.01
CA ILE A 46 10.28 0.38 -3.66
C ILE A 46 9.18 0.21 -2.59
N ILE A 47 8.31 -0.79 -2.73
CA ILE A 47 7.29 -1.12 -1.72
C ILE A 47 7.96 -1.36 -0.37
N ARG A 48 9.05 -2.13 -0.34
CA ARG A 48 9.80 -2.39 0.88
C ARG A 48 10.43 -1.13 1.46
N LYS A 49 11.00 -0.25 0.64
CA LYS A 49 11.54 1.06 1.07
C LYS A 49 10.45 1.88 1.76
N TRP A 50 9.25 1.96 1.18
CA TRP A 50 8.13 2.68 1.78
C TRP A 50 7.59 2.02 3.04
N GLN A 51 7.51 0.68 3.08
CA GLN A 51 7.11 -0.05 4.29
C GLN A 51 8.06 0.26 5.46
N VAL A 52 9.37 0.24 5.23
CA VAL A 52 10.38 0.60 6.23
C VAL A 52 10.21 2.04 6.70
N CYS A 53 10.03 2.98 5.78
CA CYS A 53 9.80 4.39 6.11
C CYS A 53 8.54 4.59 6.97
N HIS A 54 7.42 3.99 6.58
CA HIS A 54 6.16 4.06 7.33
C HIS A 54 6.28 3.46 8.73
N GLN A 55 6.97 2.32 8.88
CA GLN A 55 7.12 1.68 10.16
C GLN A 55 8.14 2.39 11.07
N ASN A 56 9.30 2.80 10.54
CA ASN A 56 10.38 3.40 11.34
C ASN A 56 10.17 4.89 11.59
N THR A 57 9.68 5.63 10.62
CA THR A 57 9.59 7.08 10.69
C THR A 57 8.21 7.54 11.15
N ARG A 58 7.14 6.88 10.70
CA ARG A 58 5.75 7.24 11.07
C ARG A 58 5.19 6.41 12.22
N GLY A 59 5.92 5.39 12.67
CA GLY A 59 5.48 4.51 13.76
C GLY A 59 4.29 3.62 13.43
N TRP A 60 3.95 3.48 12.15
CA TRP A 60 2.83 2.64 11.72
C TRP A 60 3.18 1.15 11.84
N ASP A 61 2.16 0.31 11.94
CA ASP A 61 2.31 -1.13 12.03
C ASP A 61 2.70 -1.78 10.69
N ASP A 62 2.45 -1.11 9.57
CA ASP A 62 2.72 -1.56 8.20
C ASP A 62 2.73 -0.38 7.21
N ILE A 63 2.96 -0.64 5.92
CA ILE A 63 2.82 0.33 4.83
C ILE A 63 1.42 0.98 4.82
N ALA A 64 1.29 2.23 4.38
CA ALA A 64 0.04 3.01 4.45
C ALA A 64 -1.15 2.34 3.73
N TYR A 65 -0.86 1.71 2.59
CA TYR A 65 -1.87 1.34 1.60
C TYR A 65 -2.33 -0.12 1.75
N ASN A 66 -3.56 -0.40 1.34
CA ASN A 66 -4.08 -1.77 1.25
C ASN A 66 -3.43 -2.50 0.07
N PHE A 67 -3.39 -1.83 -1.08
CA PHE A 67 -2.77 -2.31 -2.31
C PHE A 67 -1.87 -1.25 -2.92
N LEU A 68 -0.86 -1.69 -3.66
CA LEU A 68 -0.04 -0.84 -4.48
C LEU A 68 -0.07 -1.30 -5.93
N ILE A 69 0.02 -0.36 -6.87
CA ILE A 69 0.02 -0.62 -8.31
C ILE A 69 1.37 -0.16 -8.86
N GLY A 70 2.14 -1.10 -9.41
CA GLY A 70 3.42 -0.81 -10.05
C GLY A 70 3.25 -0.35 -11.49
N GLY A 71 4.25 0.37 -12.01
CA GLY A 71 4.30 0.69 -13.44
C GLY A 71 4.59 -0.53 -14.33
N ASP A 72 4.84 -1.69 -13.72
CA ASP A 72 4.83 -3.00 -14.40
C ASP A 72 3.41 -3.56 -14.62
N GLY A 73 2.37 -2.83 -14.19
CA GLY A 73 0.97 -3.23 -14.29
C GLY A 73 0.51 -4.22 -13.21
N SER A 74 1.39 -4.64 -12.30
CA SER A 74 1.06 -5.59 -11.25
C SER A 74 0.40 -4.90 -10.03
N VAL A 75 -0.49 -5.63 -9.36
CA VAL A 75 -1.04 -5.25 -8.06
C VAL A 75 -0.30 -5.98 -6.95
N TYR A 76 0.19 -5.24 -5.97
CA TYR A 76 0.96 -5.72 -4.84
C TYR A 76 0.17 -5.56 -3.54
N GLU A 77 0.18 -6.59 -2.71
CA GLU A 77 -0.53 -6.56 -1.43
C GLU A 77 0.29 -5.83 -0.35
N GLY A 78 -0.24 -4.68 0.09
CA GLY A 78 0.20 -3.98 1.30
C GLY A 78 -0.48 -4.57 2.53
N ARG A 79 -1.44 -3.83 3.10
CA ARG A 79 -2.26 -4.32 4.23
C ARG A 79 -3.34 -5.33 3.82
N GLY A 80 -3.67 -5.39 2.54
CA GLY A 80 -4.66 -6.32 2.00
C GLY A 80 -6.11 -5.93 2.30
N TRP A 81 -7.03 -6.84 2.00
CA TRP A 81 -8.48 -6.59 2.03
C TRP A 81 -9.07 -6.40 3.43
N ARG A 82 -8.48 -7.03 4.45
CA ARG A 82 -9.12 -7.17 5.76
C ARG A 82 -8.59 -6.19 6.82
N ARG A 83 -7.52 -5.46 6.54
CA ARG A 83 -6.84 -4.62 7.53
C ARG A 83 -6.99 -3.15 7.22
N VAL A 84 -7.23 -2.37 8.28
CA VAL A 84 -7.39 -0.92 8.21
C VAL A 84 -6.10 -0.25 7.74
N GLY A 85 -6.25 0.68 6.80
CA GLY A 85 -5.20 1.50 6.20
C GLY A 85 -4.57 2.53 7.14
N ALA A 86 -3.58 3.27 6.63
CA ALA A 86 -3.07 4.51 7.25
C ALA A 86 -2.89 5.63 6.20
N HIS A 87 -3.70 5.61 5.14
CA HIS A 87 -3.55 6.42 3.93
C HIS A 87 -4.36 7.72 3.95
N THR A 88 -5.51 7.76 4.64
CA THR A 88 -6.40 8.93 4.67
C THR A 88 -6.95 9.12 6.08
N LEU A 89 -6.46 10.14 6.78
CA LEU A 89 -6.94 10.48 8.12
C LEU A 89 -8.45 10.68 8.13
N GLY A 90 -9.15 10.02 9.06
CA GLY A 90 -10.62 10.08 9.18
C GLY A 90 -11.39 9.07 8.32
N TYR A 91 -10.73 8.34 7.41
CA TYR A 91 -11.40 7.38 6.52
C TYR A 91 -10.79 5.98 6.51
N ASN A 92 -9.65 5.76 7.18
CA ASN A 92 -8.89 4.50 7.11
C ASN A 92 -9.71 3.24 7.46
N ASP A 93 -10.67 3.36 8.38
CA ASP A 93 -11.49 2.25 8.91
C ASP A 93 -12.79 1.99 8.12
N ILE A 94 -13.09 2.85 7.15
CA ILE A 94 -14.28 2.75 6.29
C ILE A 94 -13.90 2.76 4.80
N SER A 95 -12.63 2.49 4.46
CA SER A 95 -12.15 2.57 3.08
C SER A 95 -10.98 1.65 2.78
N LEU A 96 -10.80 1.35 1.50
CA LEU A 96 -9.60 0.70 0.97
C LEU A 96 -8.78 1.71 0.15
N SER A 97 -7.48 1.44 0.03
CA SER A 97 -6.58 2.28 -0.75
C SER A 97 -5.74 1.55 -1.77
N PHE A 98 -5.54 2.22 -2.91
CA PHE A 98 -4.64 1.83 -3.99
C PHE A 98 -3.56 2.90 -4.17
N GLY A 99 -2.31 2.56 -3.84
CA GLY A 99 -1.16 3.44 -4.00
C GLY A 99 -0.42 3.18 -5.31
N PHE A 100 -0.46 4.11 -6.26
CA PHE A 100 0.35 4.04 -7.47
C PHE A 100 1.81 4.34 -7.13
N ILE A 101 2.71 3.40 -7.45
CA ILE A 101 4.15 3.54 -7.20
C ILE A 101 4.72 4.57 -8.17
N GLY A 102 5.29 5.66 -7.65
CA GLY A 102 5.76 6.80 -8.44
C GLY A 102 5.24 8.17 -7.99
N ASN A 103 5.60 9.19 -8.76
CA ASN A 103 5.12 10.56 -8.65
C ASN A 103 4.36 10.97 -9.92
N PHE A 104 3.08 11.26 -9.74
CA PHE A 104 2.12 11.57 -10.81
C PHE A 104 1.56 13.00 -10.70
N SER A 105 2.31 13.91 -10.08
CA SER A 105 1.89 15.32 -9.95
C SER A 105 1.76 16.03 -11.30
N ASN A 106 2.56 15.63 -12.30
CA ASN A 106 2.63 16.29 -13.61
C ASN A 106 2.55 15.32 -14.79
N LYS A 107 2.22 14.05 -14.55
CA LYS A 107 2.07 13.00 -15.57
C LYS A 107 1.13 11.91 -15.09
N VAL A 108 0.55 11.17 -16.03
CA VAL A 108 -0.28 10.01 -15.72
C VAL A 108 0.59 8.77 -15.43
N PRO A 109 0.08 7.79 -14.67
CA PRO A 109 0.69 6.47 -14.57
C PRO A 109 0.82 5.78 -15.94
N ASN A 110 1.83 4.91 -16.06
CA ASN A 110 2.06 4.07 -17.25
C ASN A 110 0.92 3.10 -17.53
#